data_AF-A0A3E1DHE4-F1
#
_entry.id   AF-A0A3E1DHE4-F1
#
_cell.length_a   1.000
_cell.length_b   1.000
_cell.length_c   1.000
_cell.angle_alpha   90.00
_cell.angle_beta   90.00
_cell.angle_gamma   90.00
#
_symmetry.space_group_name_H-M   'P 1'
#
loop_
_entity.id
_entity.type
_entity.pdbx_description
1 polymer ?
#
loop_
_entity_poly.entity_id
_entity_poly.type
_entity_poly.pdbx_seq_one_letter_code
_entity_poly.pdbx_strand_id
1 'polypeptide(L)'
;MDSKIIFIKTSKGEDESKRITNYLSSEIKRAFYLVDNKSTVKELMKRAAPSLRESLEYMLQELIDGGFIQDKDRVSNVANIAIPRDRRVNRNTKAYAGRERRSATPLRIAEHQISSQKIRPV
;
A
#
# COMPACT_ATOMS: atom_id res chain seq x y z
N MET A 1 1.58 -12.89 23.93
CA MET A 1 0.87 -13.29 22.69
C MET A 1 1.09 -14.78 22.43
N ASP A 2 0.25 -15.49 21.66
CA ASP A 2 0.50 -16.91 21.39
C ASP A 2 1.66 -17.10 20.40
N SER A 3 2.67 -17.87 20.80
CA SER A 3 3.92 -18.03 20.04
C SER A 3 3.76 -18.76 18.70
N LYS A 4 2.63 -19.46 18.52
CA LYS A 4 2.29 -20.26 17.34
C LYS A 4 1.48 -19.48 16.30
N ILE A 5 0.98 -18.29 16.63
CA ILE A 5 0.17 -17.49 15.70
C ILE A 5 0.99 -17.13 14.46
N ILE A 6 0.35 -17.20 13.30
CA ILE A 6 0.88 -16.71 12.03
C ILE A 6 0.12 -15.44 11.67
N PHE A 7 0.82 -14.33 11.56
CA PHE A 7 0.22 -13.07 11.13
C PHE A 7 0.26 -12.92 9.62
N ILE A 8 -0.85 -12.42 9.06
CA ILE A 8 -0.96 -12.01 7.68
C ILE A 8 -1.17 -10.50 7.57
N LYS A 9 -0.63 -9.89 6.51
CA LYS A 9 -0.86 -8.47 6.19
C LYS A 9 -2.29 -8.27 5.67
N THR A 10 -2.98 -7.26 6.19
CA THR A 10 -4.30 -6.84 5.71
C THR A 10 -4.15 -5.89 4.52
N SER A 11 -5.27 -5.49 3.88
CA SER A 11 -5.27 -4.45 2.84
C SER A 11 -4.61 -3.15 3.33
N LYS A 12 -4.90 -2.74 4.57
CA LYS A 12 -4.30 -1.56 5.20
C LYS A 12 -2.79 -1.72 5.40
N GLY A 13 -2.35 -2.91 5.80
CA GLY A 13 -0.93 -3.25 5.86
C GLY A 13 -0.23 -3.23 4.48
N GLU A 14 -0.93 -3.66 3.42
CA GLU A 14 -0.40 -3.58 2.06
C GLU A 14 -0.19 -2.13 1.60
N ASP A 15 -1.13 -1.23 1.89
CA ASP A 15 -1.00 0.19 1.54
C ASP A 15 0.21 0.84 2.23
N GLU A 16 0.42 0.50 3.51
CA GLU A 16 1.59 0.94 4.27
C GLU A 16 2.89 0.34 3.71
N SER A 17 2.86 -0.93 3.29
CA SER A 17 4.01 -1.61 2.63
C SER A 17 4.40 -0.92 1.33
N LYS A 18 3.41 -0.48 0.55
CA LYS A 18 3.57 0.24 -0.72
C LYS A 18 3.91 1.72 -0.53
N ARG A 19 4.06 2.18 0.72
CA ARG A 19 4.28 3.59 1.07
C ARG A 19 3.18 4.53 0.55
N ILE A 20 1.97 4.00 0.36
CA ILE A 20 0.78 4.78 0.00
C ILE A 20 0.36 5.60 1.23
N THR A 21 0.45 4.99 2.41
CA THR A 21 0.18 5.62 3.70
C THR A 21 1.43 5.64 4.58
N ASN A 22 1.46 6.53 5.57
CA ASN A 22 2.55 6.65 6.53
C ASN A 22 2.01 6.74 7.96
N TYR A 23 1.27 5.71 8.39
CA TYR A 23 0.65 5.67 9.72
C TYR A 23 1.55 5.02 10.77
N LEU A 24 2.51 4.18 10.36
CA LEU A 24 3.37 3.46 11.30
C LEU A 24 4.67 4.24 11.57
N SER A 25 5.10 4.23 12.83
CA SER A 25 6.43 4.73 13.20
C SER A 25 7.53 3.84 12.61
N SER A 26 8.75 4.37 12.47
CA SER A 26 9.87 3.66 11.85
C SER A 26 10.19 2.32 12.51
N GLU A 27 10.04 2.21 13.84
CA GLU A 27 10.31 0.98 14.59
C GLU A 27 9.21 -0.06 14.40
N ILE A 28 7.94 0.37 14.43
CA ILE A 28 6.79 -0.49 14.14
C ILE A 28 6.84 -0.98 12.68
N LYS A 29 7.28 -0.13 11.74
CA LYS A 29 7.53 -0.55 10.35
C LYS A 29 8.57 -1.65 10.28
N ARG A 30 9.66 -1.54 11.05
CA ARG A 30 10.68 -2.59 11.14
C ARG A 30 10.08 -3.92 11.60
N ALA A 31 9.25 -3.92 12.65
CA ALA A 31 8.52 -5.11 13.09
C ALA A 31 7.56 -5.64 12.02
N PHE A 32 6.81 -4.74 11.37
CA PHE A 32 5.86 -5.09 10.32
C PHE A 32 6.52 -5.71 9.08
N TYR A 33 7.73 -5.26 8.71
CA TYR A 33 8.50 -5.85 7.60
C TYR A 33 9.01 -7.26 7.91
N LEU A 34 9.09 -7.68 9.17
CA LEU A 34 9.41 -9.08 9.52
C LEU A 34 8.26 -10.05 9.21
N VAL A 35 7.02 -9.55 9.15
CA VAL A 35 5.83 -10.38 8.93
C VAL A 35 5.79 -10.86 7.46
N ASP A 36 6.01 -12.16 7.28
CA ASP A 36 6.11 -12.80 5.96
C ASP A 36 4.85 -13.64 5.57
N ASN A 37 3.74 -13.52 6.31
CA ASN A 37 2.50 -14.30 6.12
C ASN A 37 2.65 -15.83 6.30
N LYS A 38 3.84 -16.32 6.68
CA LYS A 38 4.19 -17.74 6.81
C LYS A 38 4.82 -18.11 8.14
N SER A 39 5.56 -17.18 8.73
CA SER A 39 6.35 -17.44 9.94
C SER A 39 5.50 -17.21 11.19
N THR A 40 5.70 -18.05 12.20
CA THR A 40 5.04 -17.90 13.50
C THR A 40 5.71 -16.79 14.33
N VAL A 41 5.03 -16.26 15.35
CA VAL A 41 5.60 -15.25 16.27
C VAL A 41 6.95 -15.69 16.83
N LYS A 42 7.09 -16.96 17.21
CA LYS A 42 8.36 -17.52 17.70
C LYS A 42 9.50 -17.40 16.68
N GLU A 43 9.21 -17.69 15.42
CA GLU A 43 10.20 -17.56 14.33
C GLU A 43 10.51 -16.10 14.01
N LEU A 44 9.51 -15.21 14.09
CA LEU A 44 9.70 -13.77 13.94
C LEU A 44 10.62 -13.21 15.04
N MET A 45 10.42 -13.59 16.31
CA MET A 45 11.28 -13.18 17.42
C MET A 45 12.74 -13.62 17.21
N LYS A 46 12.98 -14.82 16.68
CA LYS A 46 14.34 -15.30 16.38
C LYS A 46 15.01 -14.50 15.25
N ARG A 47 14.26 -14.06 14.24
CA ARG A 47 14.78 -13.24 13.14
C ARG A 47 14.92 -11.77 13.48
N ALA A 48 14.14 -11.29 14.44
CA ALA A 48 14.21 -9.92 14.90
C ALA A 48 15.57 -9.59 15.51
N ALA A 49 16.02 -8.35 15.28
CA ALA A 49 17.22 -7.81 15.90
C ALA A 49 17.10 -7.85 17.44
N PRO A 50 18.19 -8.04 18.19
CA PRO A 50 18.15 -8.17 19.65
C PRO A 50 17.42 -7.03 20.34
N SER A 51 17.66 -5.78 19.91
CA SER A 51 17.02 -4.57 20.44
C SER A 51 15.52 -4.49 20.16
N LEU A 52 15.03 -5.19 19.13
CA LEU A 52 13.62 -5.20 18.75
C LEU A 52 12.85 -6.27 19.52
N ARG A 53 13.52 -7.34 19.99
CA ARG A 53 12.84 -8.52 20.58
C ARG A 53 12.04 -8.19 21.83
N GLU A 54 12.53 -7.27 22.66
CA GLU A 54 11.87 -6.86 23.89
C GLU A 54 10.55 -6.11 23.61
N SER A 55 10.52 -5.27 22.58
CA SER A 55 9.34 -4.50 22.17
C SER A 55 8.52 -5.17 21.07
N LEU A 56 8.98 -6.29 20.49
CA LEU A 56 8.35 -6.88 19.31
C LEU A 56 6.91 -7.34 19.58
N GLU A 57 6.66 -7.97 20.73
CA GLU A 57 5.29 -8.37 21.09
C GLU A 57 4.36 -7.15 21.22
N TYR A 58 4.83 -6.06 21.81
CA TYR A 58 4.07 -4.81 21.91
C TYR A 58 3.77 -4.21 20.53
N MET A 59 4.78 -4.14 19.65
CA MET A 59 4.58 -3.63 18.29
C MET A 59 3.66 -4.50 17.44
N LEU A 60 3.74 -5.83 17.59
CA LEU A 60 2.82 -6.74 16.92
C LEU A 60 1.39 -6.54 17.43
N GLN A 61 1.21 -6.28 18.73
CA GLN A 61 -0.09 -5.93 19.29
C GLN A 61 -0.63 -4.62 18.71
N GLU A 62 0.18 -3.56 18.64
CA GLU A 62 -0.23 -2.29 17.99
C GLU A 62 -0.58 -2.46 16.51
N LEU A 63 0.11 -3.35 15.80
CA LEU A 63 -0.21 -3.65 14.40
C LEU A 63 -1.57 -4.37 14.26
N ILE A 64 -1.96 -5.17 15.24
CA ILE A 64 -3.28 -5.81 15.30
C ILE A 64 -4.35 -4.78 15.62
N ASP A 65 -4.14 -3.97 16.67
CA ASP A 65 -5.10 -2.94 17.09
C ASP A 65 -5.27 -1.87 16.00
N GLY A 66 -4.20 -1.54 15.29
CA GLY A 66 -4.20 -0.67 14.12
C GLY A 66 -4.78 -1.31 12.85
N GLY A 67 -5.07 -2.61 12.86
CA GLY A 67 -5.63 -3.36 11.73
C GLY A 67 -4.69 -3.53 10.54
N PHE A 68 -3.37 -3.44 10.74
CA PHE A 68 -2.35 -3.63 9.70
C PHE A 68 -2.00 -5.11 9.49
N ILE A 69 -2.09 -5.90 10.57
CA ILE A 69 -1.92 -7.36 10.52
C ILE A 69 -3.09 -8.05 11.20
N GLN A 70 -3.33 -9.30 10.83
CA GLN A 70 -4.37 -10.14 11.42
C GLN A 70 -3.84 -11.56 11.62
N ASP A 71 -4.34 -12.24 12.65
CA ASP A 71 -4.12 -13.67 12.84
C ASP A 71 -4.78 -14.46 11.71
N LYS A 72 -4.01 -15.30 11.04
CA LYS A 72 -4.46 -16.17 9.95
C LYS A 72 -5.61 -17.08 10.35
N ASP A 73 -5.58 -17.65 11.55
CA ASP A 73 -6.61 -18.58 12.02
C ASP A 73 -7.92 -17.85 12.37
N ARG A 74 -7.83 -16.58 12.79
CA ARG A 74 -9.01 -15.74 13.04
C ARG A 74 -9.73 -15.30 11.76
N VAL A 75 -9.04 -15.23 10.62
CA VAL A 75 -9.63 -14.85 9.32
C VAL A 75 -10.70 -15.86 8.88
N SER A 76 -10.53 -17.14 9.25
CA SER A 76 -11.48 -18.23 8.97
C SER A 76 -12.88 -18.00 9.55
N ASN A 77 -12.99 -17.18 10.60
CA ASN A 77 -14.24 -16.98 11.35
C ASN A 77 -15.01 -15.72 10.93
N VAL A 78 -14.47 -14.90 10.01
CA VAL A 78 -15.27 -13.84 9.40
C VAL A 78 -16.10 -14.50 8.31
N ALA A 79 -17.30 -14.94 8.69
CA ALA A 79 -18.29 -15.48 7.77
C ALA A 79 -18.32 -14.60 6.52
N ASN A 80 -18.10 -15.21 5.36
CA ASN A 80 -18.55 -14.67 4.08
C ASN A 80 -20.07 -14.50 4.21
N ILE A 81 -20.52 -13.39 4.76
CA ILE A 81 -21.91 -12.97 4.67
C ILE A 81 -22.07 -12.68 3.19
N ALA A 82 -22.55 -13.69 2.46
CA ALA A 82 -22.97 -13.56 1.09
C ALA A 82 -23.99 -12.42 1.08
N ILE A 83 -23.57 -11.23 0.68
CA ILE A 83 -24.48 -10.14 0.40
C ILE A 83 -25.39 -10.70 -0.70
N PRO A 84 -26.70 -10.90 -0.45
CA PRO A 84 -27.60 -11.32 -1.51
C PRO A 84 -27.46 -10.27 -2.61
N ARG A 85 -27.00 -10.70 -3.79
CA ARG A 85 -27.03 -9.88 -5.00
C ARG A 85 -28.50 -9.62 -5.30
N ASP A 86 -29.05 -8.56 -4.72
CA ASP A 86 -30.34 -8.05 -5.16
C ASP A 86 -30.15 -7.58 -6.60
N ARG A 87 -30.62 -8.41 -7.52
CA ARG A 87 -30.53 -8.19 -8.95
C ARG A 87 -31.63 -7.21 -9.37
N ARG A 88 -31.67 -6.01 -8.79
CA ARG A 88 -32.43 -4.89 -9.34
C ARG A 88 -31.48 -3.97 -10.08
N VAL A 89 -31.27 -4.36 -11.33
CA VAL A 89 -30.64 -3.57 -12.38
C VAL A 89 -31.48 -2.30 -12.58
N ASN A 90 -31.07 -1.17 -12.01
CA ASN A 90 -31.46 0.13 -12.56
C ASN A 90 -30.35 0.56 -13.54
N ARG A 91 -30.58 0.27 -14.82
CA ARG A 91 -29.79 0.85 -15.91
C ARG A 91 -30.14 2.34 -15.94
N ASN A 92 -29.25 3.20 -15.46
CA ASN A 92 -29.08 4.58 -15.95
C ASN A 92 -27.93 5.29 -15.23
N THR A 93 -26.70 4.82 -15.40
CA THR A 93 -25.52 5.69 -15.26
C THR A 93 -24.65 5.52 -16.49
N LYS A 94 -24.71 6.52 -17.37
CA LYS A 94 -23.84 6.66 -18.53
C LYS A 94 -22.39 6.63 -18.05
N ALA A 95 -21.69 5.57 -18.44
CA ALA A 95 -20.24 5.50 -18.37
C ALA A 95 -19.64 6.57 -19.30
N TYR A 96 -18.92 7.54 -18.73
CA TYR A 96 -17.91 8.28 -19.47
C TYR A 96 -16.67 7.38 -19.55
N ALA A 97 -16.62 6.56 -20.59
CA ALA A 97 -15.41 5.88 -20.99
C ALA A 97 -14.58 6.82 -21.88
N GLY A 98 -13.31 6.98 -21.53
CA GLY A 98 -12.28 7.44 -22.45
C GLY A 98 -11.45 8.61 -21.93
N ARG A 99 -10.18 8.37 -21.62
CA ARG A 99 -9.18 8.29 -22.68
C ARG A 99 -7.84 7.74 -22.17
N GLU A 100 -7.34 6.83 -22.99
CA GLU A 100 -6.03 6.22 -22.99
C GLU A 100 -4.86 7.19 -22.81
N ARG A 101 -3.86 6.64 -22.12
CA ARG A 101 -2.44 7.02 -22.23
C ARG A 101 -2.06 7.23 -23.69
N ARG A 102 -1.53 8.41 -24.02
CA ARG A 102 -0.65 8.59 -25.17
C ARG A 102 0.68 9.13 -24.69
N SER A 103 1.70 8.30 -24.90
CA SER A 103 3.13 8.59 -24.87
C SER A 103 3.45 9.93 -25.52
N ALA A 104 4.08 10.83 -24.76
CA ALA A 104 4.67 12.03 -25.30
C ALA A 104 6.11 11.73 -25.73
N THR A 105 6.33 11.52 -27.03
CA THR A 105 7.62 11.70 -27.68
C THR A 105 7.57 12.97 -28.53
N PRO A 106 8.67 13.73 -28.65
CA PRO A 106 8.64 15.16 -28.93
C PRO A 106 8.55 15.46 -30.43
N LEU A 107 7.81 16.50 -30.79
CA LEU A 107 7.80 17.05 -32.15
C LEU A 107 8.96 18.04 -32.31
N ARG A 108 9.98 17.61 -33.07
CA ARG A 108 10.87 18.50 -33.81
C ARG A 108 10.03 19.32 -34.79
N ILE A 109 10.24 20.64 -34.81
CA ILE A 109 10.05 21.45 -36.01
C ILE A 109 11.33 22.27 -36.18
N ALA A 110 11.93 22.14 -37.36
CA ALA A 110 13.09 22.86 -37.82
C ALA A 110 12.70 24.25 -38.35
N GLU A 111 13.59 25.21 -38.05
CA GLU A 111 14.06 26.34 -38.85
C GLU A 111 13.11 27.05 -39.83
N HIS A 112 13.01 28.38 -39.69
CA HIS A 112 13.49 29.30 -40.72
C HIS A 112 13.80 30.69 -40.16
N GLN A 113 14.95 31.19 -40.58
CA GLN A 113 15.48 32.55 -40.36
C GLN A 113 14.54 33.61 -40.94
N ILE A 114 14.42 34.77 -40.28
CA ILE A 114 14.39 36.08 -40.97
C ILE A 114 15.13 37.11 -40.11
N SER A 115 16.25 37.57 -40.66
CA SER A 115 17.02 38.77 -40.33
C SER A 115 16.15 40.04 -40.28
N SER A 116 16.37 40.92 -39.31
CA SER A 116 16.47 42.36 -39.57
C SER A 116 17.00 43.14 -38.38
N GLN A 117 17.87 44.08 -38.72
CA GLN A 117 18.62 45.02 -37.91
C GLN A 117 17.72 46.04 -37.19
N LYS A 118 18.28 46.68 -36.16
CA LYS A 118 18.63 48.13 -36.11
C LYS A 118 18.06 48.94 -34.92
N ILE A 119 18.99 49.70 -34.32
CA ILE A 119 18.91 51.00 -33.60
C ILE A 119 18.64 51.00 -32.07
N ARG A 120 19.54 51.70 -31.36
CA ARG A 120 19.54 52.15 -29.95
C ARG A 120 18.43 53.20 -29.68
N PRO A 121 18.09 53.53 -28.42
CA PRO A 121 18.82 54.55 -27.63
C PRO A 121 18.96 54.11 -26.15
N VAL A 122 19.85 54.63 -25.31
CA VAL A 122 20.12 56.02 -24.87
C VAL A 122 21.53 56.13 -24.33
#